data_AF-A0A935JU38-F1
#
_entry.id   AF-A0A935JU38-F1
#
_cell.length_a   1.000
_cell.length_b   1.000
_cell.length_c   1.000
_cell.angle_alpha   90.00
_cell.angle_beta   90.00
_cell.angle_gamma   90.00
#
_symmetry.space_group_name_H-M   'P 1'
#
loop_
_entity.id
_entity.type
_entity.pdbx_description
1 polymer ?
#
loop_
_entity_poly.entity_id
_entity_poly.type
_entity_poly.pdbx_seq_one_letter_code
_entity_poly.pdbx_strand_id
1 'polypeptide(L)'
;MKINKFYAPIIGVMFLIAGMVGTAKAEIIFGMTHAAGSTGANGAAPALGLVSFDSATPGTVTNHGTFGVGLVAGHSVRTMDFRPLNGLLYAISTNVGNTTGQLYTVSLTTAQLFPVGSGFSLGTNVDPNISMDFNPVADRIRVVAGSVSSDGLQNNFRVDPNTGALVLTDTNLAFATGDPQFGFDAQIIGIAYTNNVVGATETTLYAWDYQFDILATIGSINGTPQSPNGGQIFTVHDPGAFIVTSSGLGMDISGATGICYVAHNLDGQTANVRLRTRNLANGTQTDLGAFPAGSNIHDISVRPTVTASGVTLSGRVALGPQGRGITNVVVSITDSNGVVRNTTTRKGGLYSFEDLETGGSYIVTVRSRKYSFSPRVVQLFDNLSDIDFFAGQ
;
A
#
# COMPACT_ATOMS: atom_id res chain seq x y z
N MET A 1 -26.96 56.83 2.59
CA MET A 1 -25.52 57.00 2.28
C MET A 1 -25.09 55.85 1.38
N LYS A 2 -25.11 56.05 0.06
CA LYS A 2 -24.73 55.05 -0.94
C LYS A 2 -23.21 55.11 -1.11
N ILE A 3 -22.50 54.02 -0.83
CA ILE A 3 -21.07 53.90 -1.10
C ILE A 3 -20.91 53.27 -2.48
N ASN A 4 -20.47 54.08 -3.45
CA ASN A 4 -20.06 53.63 -4.78
C ASN A 4 -18.72 52.88 -4.63
N LYS A 5 -18.70 51.58 -4.93
CA LYS A 5 -17.45 50.85 -5.19
C LYS A 5 -17.13 50.98 -6.68
N PHE A 6 -16.03 51.66 -6.99
CA PHE A 6 -15.43 51.69 -8.32
C PHE A 6 -14.87 50.29 -8.65
N TYR A 7 -15.31 49.71 -9.77
CA TYR A 7 -14.65 48.57 -10.40
C TYR A 7 -13.56 49.11 -11.34
N ALA A 8 -12.30 48.81 -11.04
CA ALA A 8 -11.22 48.93 -12.03
C ALA A 8 -11.13 47.60 -12.80
N PRO A 9 -11.07 47.60 -14.15
CA PRO A 9 -10.86 46.37 -14.89
C PRO A 9 -9.38 45.99 -14.79
N ILE A 10 -9.08 44.92 -14.05
CA ILE A 10 -7.78 44.26 -14.16
C ILE A 10 -7.82 43.49 -15.48
N ILE A 11 -7.10 44.01 -16.48
CA ILE A 11 -6.76 43.27 -17.70
C ILE A 11 -5.80 42.17 -17.27
N GLY A 12 -6.35 41.01 -16.95
CA GLY A 12 -5.59 39.79 -16.70
C GLY A 12 -5.03 39.29 -18.03
N VAL A 13 -3.73 39.45 -18.23
CA VAL A 13 -2.99 38.76 -19.30
C VAL A 13 -3.13 37.27 -19.03
N MET A 14 -3.96 36.61 -19.85
CA MET A 14 -4.13 35.16 -19.82
C MET A 14 -2.85 34.53 -20.37
N PHE A 15 -1.88 34.27 -19.49
CA PHE A 15 -0.78 33.37 -19.82
C PHE A 15 -1.37 31.97 -19.91
N LEU A 16 -1.61 31.53 -21.15
CA LEU A 16 -1.81 30.13 -21.45
C LEU A 16 -0.47 29.43 -21.18
N ILE A 17 -0.19 29.10 -19.92
CA ILE A 17 0.76 28.06 -19.61
C ILE A 17 0.05 26.79 -20.07
N ALA A 18 0.40 26.34 -21.28
CA ALA A 18 0.21 24.95 -21.65
C ALA A 18 0.99 24.14 -20.61
N GLY A 19 0.32 23.81 -19.50
CA GLY A 19 0.79 22.80 -18.59
C GLY A 19 1.02 21.59 -19.47
N MET A 20 2.29 21.17 -19.58
CA MET A 20 2.61 19.89 -20.16
C MET A 20 1.70 18.89 -19.46
N VAL A 21 0.69 18.41 -20.18
CA VAL A 21 -0.02 17.21 -19.83
C VAL A 21 1.06 16.15 -19.95
N GLY A 22 1.78 15.91 -18.85
CA GLY A 22 2.66 14.78 -18.75
C GLY A 22 1.79 13.59 -19.11
N THR A 23 2.10 12.92 -20.22
CA THR A 23 1.54 11.62 -20.55
C THR A 23 1.58 10.81 -19.27
N ALA A 24 0.40 10.48 -18.72
CA ALA A 24 0.30 9.72 -17.48
C ALA A 24 1.24 8.54 -17.61
N LYS A 25 2.26 8.48 -16.73
CA LYS A 25 3.06 7.28 -16.64
C LYS A 25 2.09 6.19 -16.17
N ALA A 26 1.95 5.16 -17.00
CA ALA A 26 1.22 3.95 -16.63
C ALA A 26 1.86 3.37 -15.37
N GLU A 27 1.14 3.41 -14.25
CA GLU A 27 1.55 2.83 -12.98
C GLU A 27 0.60 1.70 -12.64
N ILE A 28 1.16 0.55 -12.25
CA ILE A 28 0.35 -0.58 -11.80
C ILE A 28 -0.08 -0.32 -10.37
N ILE A 29 -1.38 -0.30 -10.16
CA ILE A 29 -1.99 -0.07 -8.85
C ILE A 29 -2.78 -1.31 -8.46
N PHE A 30 -2.63 -1.74 -7.21
CA PHE A 30 -3.47 -2.76 -6.61
C PHE A 30 -4.60 -2.10 -5.85
N GLY A 31 -5.81 -2.64 -5.99
CA GLY A 31 -7.02 -2.16 -5.33
C GLY A 31 -7.66 -3.24 -4.47
N MET A 32 -8.21 -2.83 -3.32
CA MET A 32 -9.03 -3.66 -2.46
C MET A 32 -10.48 -3.43 -2.84
N THR A 33 -11.18 -4.47 -3.27
CA THR A 33 -12.57 -4.33 -3.77
C THR A 33 -13.60 -4.94 -2.84
N HIS A 34 -14.81 -4.39 -2.82
CA HIS A 34 -15.98 -5.04 -2.25
C HIS A 34 -17.12 -5.15 -3.26
N ALA A 35 -18.03 -6.09 -3.06
CA ALA A 35 -19.17 -6.30 -3.95
C ALA A 35 -20.09 -5.07 -4.00
N ALA A 36 -20.73 -4.86 -5.16
CA ALA A 36 -21.76 -3.83 -5.35
C ALA A 36 -22.93 -4.02 -4.37
N GLY A 37 -23.40 -2.93 -3.73
CA GLY A 37 -24.55 -2.95 -2.83
C GLY A 37 -24.27 -3.50 -1.42
N SER A 38 -23.06 -3.97 -1.12
CA SER A 38 -22.64 -4.06 0.28
C SER A 38 -22.45 -2.63 0.77
N THR A 39 -23.25 -2.20 1.75
CA THR A 39 -22.98 -0.96 2.48
C THR A 39 -21.66 -1.15 3.21
N GLY A 40 -20.55 -0.83 2.54
CA GLY A 40 -19.18 -0.94 3.02
C GLY A 40 -18.86 0.04 4.16
N ALA A 41 -19.89 0.51 4.87
CA ALA A 41 -19.77 1.22 6.11
C ALA A 41 -19.79 0.19 7.25
N ASN A 42 -18.61 -0.05 7.81
CA ASN A 42 -18.45 -0.10 9.25
C ASN A 42 -18.83 -1.36 10.05
N GLY A 43 -18.86 -2.55 9.47
CA GLY A 43 -18.94 -3.76 10.30
C GLY A 43 -19.19 -5.02 9.50
N ALA A 44 -18.23 -5.94 9.52
CA ALA A 44 -18.28 -7.24 8.86
C ALA A 44 -18.57 -7.20 7.35
N ALA A 45 -17.55 -6.99 6.51
CA ALA A 45 -17.69 -7.21 5.07
C ALA A 45 -17.06 -8.55 4.66
N PRO A 46 -17.84 -9.52 4.14
CA PRO A 46 -17.33 -10.78 3.63
C PRO A 46 -16.49 -10.55 2.37
N ALA A 47 -15.33 -11.20 2.31
CA ALA A 47 -14.53 -11.40 1.10
C ALA A 47 -14.20 -10.13 0.29
N LEU A 48 -13.45 -9.20 0.88
CA LEU A 48 -12.74 -8.20 0.08
C LEU A 48 -11.85 -8.91 -0.97
N GLY A 49 -11.87 -8.39 -2.19
CA GLY A 49 -11.10 -8.88 -3.33
C GLY A 49 -9.82 -8.10 -3.54
N LEU A 50 -8.80 -8.74 -4.10
CA LEU A 50 -7.63 -8.05 -4.63
C LEU A 50 -7.80 -7.89 -6.15
N VAL A 51 -7.63 -6.67 -6.64
CA VAL A 51 -7.55 -6.38 -8.07
C VAL A 51 -6.26 -5.63 -8.39
N SER A 52 -5.87 -5.62 -9.66
CA SER A 52 -4.88 -4.66 -10.18
C SER A 52 -5.37 -3.99 -11.45
N PHE A 53 -4.87 -2.79 -11.70
CA PHE A 53 -5.18 -1.99 -12.89
C PHE A 53 -4.02 -1.05 -13.22
N ASP A 54 -4.03 -0.54 -14.44
CA ASP A 54 -3.12 0.50 -14.90
C ASP A 54 -3.77 1.87 -14.66
N SER A 55 -3.03 2.82 -14.07
CA SER A 55 -3.50 4.17 -13.79
C SER A 55 -3.94 4.94 -15.05
N ALA A 56 -3.44 4.58 -16.23
CA ALA A 56 -3.85 5.14 -17.51
C ALA A 56 -5.17 4.53 -18.05
N THR A 57 -5.57 3.34 -17.57
CA THR A 57 -6.78 2.64 -18.01
C THR A 57 -7.54 2.00 -16.83
N PRO A 58 -8.05 2.79 -15.86
CA PRO A 58 -8.71 2.26 -14.66
C PRO A 58 -9.99 1.45 -14.95
N GLY A 59 -10.56 1.59 -16.15
CA GLY A 59 -11.72 0.81 -16.62
C GLY A 59 -11.41 -0.66 -16.95
N THR A 60 -10.15 -1.10 -16.88
CA THR A 60 -9.75 -2.50 -17.07
C THR A 60 -9.06 -3.02 -15.81
N VAL A 61 -9.73 -3.93 -15.09
CA VAL A 61 -9.22 -4.51 -13.84
C VAL A 61 -8.93 -6.00 -14.01
N THR A 62 -7.84 -6.47 -13.41
CA THR A 62 -7.51 -7.89 -13.26
C THR A 62 -7.89 -8.31 -11.84
N ASN A 63 -8.64 -9.40 -11.69
CA ASN A 63 -9.02 -9.95 -10.40
C ASN A 63 -8.05 -11.05 -9.96
N HIS A 64 -7.56 -10.97 -8.71
CA HIS A 64 -6.57 -11.89 -8.13
C HIS A 64 -7.15 -12.79 -7.03
N GLY A 65 -8.47 -12.76 -6.80
CA GLY A 65 -9.15 -13.53 -5.78
C GLY A 65 -9.58 -12.70 -4.56
N THR A 66 -9.95 -13.39 -3.48
CA THR A 66 -10.45 -12.78 -2.25
C THR A 66 -9.54 -13.06 -1.08
N PHE A 67 -9.50 -12.14 -0.11
CA PHE A 67 -8.69 -12.23 1.12
C PHE A 67 -9.21 -13.27 2.14
N GLY A 68 -9.78 -14.39 1.67
CA GLY A 68 -10.37 -15.41 2.55
C GLY A 68 -9.36 -16.43 3.08
N VAL A 69 -8.33 -16.76 2.29
CA VAL A 69 -7.35 -17.80 2.67
C VAL A 69 -6.27 -17.20 3.57
N GLY A 70 -6.12 -17.75 4.78
CA GLY A 70 -5.13 -17.31 5.77
C GLY A 70 -5.61 -16.19 6.70
N LEU A 71 -6.81 -15.63 6.47
CA LEU A 71 -7.43 -14.66 7.37
C LEU A 71 -7.76 -15.28 8.72
N VAL A 72 -7.39 -14.61 9.81
CA VAL A 72 -7.78 -15.01 11.16
C VAL A 72 -9.32 -15.03 11.28
N ALA A 73 -9.87 -16.11 11.87
CA ALA A 73 -11.31 -16.26 12.02
C ALA A 73 -11.90 -15.09 12.84
N GLY A 74 -13.01 -14.52 12.35
CA GLY A 74 -13.65 -13.36 12.98
C GLY A 74 -12.96 -12.02 12.70
N HIS A 75 -11.92 -12.00 11.85
CA HIS A 75 -11.33 -10.75 11.37
C HIS A 75 -11.90 -10.33 10.01
N SER A 76 -11.69 -9.06 9.65
CA SER A 76 -11.95 -8.48 8.33
C SER A 76 -10.74 -7.64 7.91
N VAL A 77 -10.28 -7.81 6.67
CA VAL A 77 -9.22 -6.97 6.09
C VAL A 77 -9.73 -5.53 5.98
N ARG A 78 -8.88 -4.54 6.27
CA ARG A 78 -9.22 -3.12 6.30
C ARG A 78 -8.44 -2.28 5.30
N THR A 79 -7.14 -2.53 5.20
CA THR A 79 -6.22 -1.68 4.44
C THR A 79 -5.00 -2.47 3.99
N MET A 80 -4.34 -1.99 2.95
CA MET A 80 -3.14 -2.61 2.39
C MET A 80 -2.19 -1.56 1.82
N ASP A 81 -0.89 -1.82 1.93
CA ASP A 81 0.12 -0.98 1.30
C ASP A 81 1.38 -1.78 0.95
N PHE A 82 2.10 -1.36 -0.08
CA PHE A 82 3.38 -1.94 -0.48
C PHE A 82 4.50 -1.38 0.37
N ARG A 83 5.31 -2.25 0.94
CA ARG A 83 6.54 -1.86 1.63
C ARG A 83 7.63 -1.56 0.62
N PRO A 84 8.19 -0.34 0.53
CA PRO A 84 9.23 -0.05 -0.46
C PRO A 84 10.48 -0.90 -0.31
N LEU A 85 10.87 -1.23 0.93
CA LEU A 85 12.10 -1.96 1.21
C LEU A 85 12.15 -3.33 0.54
N ASN A 86 11.00 -4.00 0.37
CA ASN A 86 10.94 -5.35 -0.17
C ASN A 86 9.88 -5.52 -1.27
N GLY A 87 9.12 -4.48 -1.62
CA GLY A 87 8.10 -4.55 -2.65
C GLY A 87 6.95 -5.53 -2.36
N LEU A 88 6.83 -6.05 -1.14
CA LEU A 88 5.70 -6.91 -0.74
C LEU A 88 4.49 -6.05 -0.41
N LEU A 89 3.32 -6.52 -0.83
CA LEU A 89 2.04 -5.98 -0.38
C LEU A 89 1.74 -6.53 1.02
N TYR A 90 1.51 -5.62 1.95
CA TYR A 90 1.04 -5.95 3.29
C TYR A 90 -0.43 -5.56 3.44
N ALA A 91 -1.13 -6.25 4.33
CA ALA A 91 -2.50 -5.91 4.68
C ALA A 91 -2.71 -6.02 6.20
N ILE A 92 -3.62 -5.20 6.73
CA ILE A 92 -4.09 -5.30 8.12
C ILE A 92 -5.54 -5.77 8.13
N SER A 93 -5.83 -6.72 9.01
CA SER A 93 -7.20 -7.09 9.37
C SER A 93 -7.50 -6.74 10.82
N THR A 94 -8.76 -6.52 11.15
CA THR A 94 -9.21 -6.33 12.54
C THR A 94 -10.32 -7.30 12.93
N ASN A 95 -10.44 -7.59 14.23
CA ASN A 95 -11.56 -8.35 14.78
C ASN A 95 -12.90 -7.58 14.68
N VAL A 96 -14.02 -8.25 14.98
CA VAL A 96 -15.39 -7.67 14.95
C VAL A 96 -15.55 -6.40 15.82
N GLY A 97 -14.68 -6.18 16.82
CA GLY A 97 -14.67 -4.96 17.65
C GLY A 97 -13.64 -3.90 17.25
N ASN A 98 -12.83 -4.13 16.21
CA ASN A 98 -11.72 -3.27 15.77
C ASN A 98 -10.64 -2.96 16.84
N THR A 99 -10.59 -3.72 17.93
CA THR A 99 -9.65 -3.52 19.05
C THR A 99 -8.34 -4.30 18.90
N THR A 100 -8.28 -5.26 17.97
CA THR A 100 -7.06 -6.01 17.64
C THR A 100 -6.81 -6.04 16.15
N GLY A 101 -5.56 -5.86 15.76
CA GLY A 101 -5.06 -5.95 14.39
C GLY A 101 -4.21 -7.21 14.17
N GLN A 102 -4.20 -7.72 12.95
CA GLN A 102 -3.25 -8.72 12.47
C GLN A 102 -2.65 -8.23 11.16
N LEU A 103 -1.32 -8.22 11.08
CA LEU A 103 -0.56 -7.90 9.88
C LEU A 103 -0.36 -9.16 9.03
N TYR A 104 -0.40 -9.00 7.72
CA TYR A 104 -0.10 -10.07 6.75
C TYR A 104 0.78 -9.54 5.64
N THR A 105 1.52 -10.44 4.99
CA THR A 105 1.93 -10.27 3.60
C THR A 105 0.89 -10.91 2.67
N VAL A 106 0.76 -10.40 1.44
CA VAL A 106 -0.29 -10.78 0.49
C VAL A 106 0.31 -11.41 -0.77
N SER A 107 -0.22 -12.55 -1.20
CA SER A 107 0.02 -13.10 -2.53
C SER A 107 -0.69 -12.25 -3.59
N LEU A 108 0.08 -11.63 -4.50
CA LEU A 108 -0.48 -10.81 -5.58
C LEU A 108 -1.27 -11.62 -6.61
N THR A 109 -1.10 -12.94 -6.67
CA THR A 109 -1.72 -13.82 -7.66
C THR A 109 -3.00 -14.48 -7.16
N THR A 110 -3.12 -14.67 -5.84
CA THR A 110 -4.20 -15.46 -5.23
C THR A 110 -4.93 -14.74 -4.10
N ALA A 111 -4.51 -13.52 -3.75
CA ALA A 111 -4.98 -12.76 -2.58
C ALA A 111 -4.82 -13.50 -1.23
N GLN A 112 -4.04 -14.58 -1.19
CA GLN A 112 -3.78 -15.34 0.04
C GLN A 112 -2.99 -14.48 1.03
N LEU A 113 -3.42 -14.53 2.30
CA LEU A 113 -2.80 -13.84 3.41
C LEU A 113 -1.82 -14.75 4.16
N PHE A 114 -0.64 -14.23 4.48
CA PHE A 114 0.36 -14.89 5.33
C PHE A 114 0.62 -14.05 6.58
N PRO A 115 0.22 -14.52 7.78
CA PRO A 115 0.36 -13.75 9.01
C PRO A 115 1.82 -13.36 9.29
N VAL A 116 2.02 -12.12 9.69
CA VAL A 116 3.28 -11.60 10.22
C VAL A 116 3.07 -11.36 11.72
N GLY A 117 3.76 -12.13 12.56
CA GLY A 117 3.59 -12.06 14.00
C GLY A 117 2.25 -12.57 14.51
N SER A 118 1.98 -12.32 15.80
CA SER A 118 0.79 -12.79 16.52
C SER A 118 -0.38 -11.79 16.57
N GLY A 119 -0.25 -10.65 15.88
CA GLY A 119 -1.19 -9.53 15.97
C GLY A 119 -0.84 -8.53 17.07
N PHE A 120 -1.62 -7.45 17.12
CA PHE A 120 -1.38 -6.29 17.98
C PHE A 120 -2.69 -5.65 18.46
N SER A 121 -2.64 -4.83 19.51
CA SER A 121 -3.81 -4.09 20.01
C SER A 121 -3.93 -2.73 19.31
N LEU A 122 -5.15 -2.36 18.95
CA LEU A 122 -5.55 -1.02 18.49
C LEU A 122 -6.24 -0.23 19.63
N GLY A 123 -6.07 -0.67 20.87
CA GLY A 123 -6.66 -0.02 22.04
C GLY A 123 -8.18 -0.09 22.04
N THR A 124 -8.80 1.05 22.36
CA THR A 124 -10.24 1.18 22.60
C THR A 124 -11.01 1.80 21.45
N ASN A 125 -10.32 2.24 20.39
CA ASN A 125 -10.99 2.81 19.23
C ASN A 125 -11.64 1.70 18.42
N VAL A 126 -12.97 1.74 18.34
CA VAL A 126 -13.78 0.74 17.65
C VAL A 126 -14.13 1.16 16.23
N ASP A 127 -13.58 2.28 15.74
CA ASP A 127 -13.81 2.75 14.38
C ASP A 127 -13.24 1.74 13.37
N PRO A 128 -14.04 1.29 12.40
CA PRO A 128 -13.62 0.35 11.37
C PRO A 128 -12.83 0.97 10.21
N ASN A 129 -12.77 2.30 10.10
CA ASN A 129 -11.90 3.01 9.15
C ASN A 129 -10.47 2.92 9.68
N ILE A 130 -9.77 1.88 9.25
CA ILE A 130 -8.36 1.69 9.55
C ILE A 130 -7.60 1.90 8.25
N SER A 131 -6.66 2.84 8.25
CA SER A 131 -5.78 3.09 7.11
C SER A 131 -4.33 2.88 7.52
N MET A 132 -3.53 2.30 6.63
CA MET A 132 -2.12 2.05 6.86
C MET A 132 -1.28 2.61 5.72
N ASP A 133 -0.05 2.97 6.02
CA ASP A 133 0.95 3.28 4.99
C ASP A 133 2.37 3.08 5.55
N PHE A 134 3.31 2.72 4.67
CA PHE A 134 4.71 2.56 5.05
C PHE A 134 5.42 3.91 5.13
N ASN A 135 6.06 4.18 6.27
CA ASN A 135 7.06 5.22 6.33
C ASN A 135 8.39 4.67 5.76
N PRO A 136 8.84 5.08 4.57
CA PRO A 136 10.04 4.53 3.94
C PRO A 136 11.36 4.96 4.62
N VAL A 137 11.36 6.02 5.42
CA VAL A 137 12.56 6.47 6.18
C VAL A 137 12.74 5.61 7.43
N ALA A 138 11.67 5.43 8.20
CA ALA A 138 11.70 4.68 9.45
C ALA A 138 11.53 3.16 9.25
N ASP A 139 11.09 2.73 8.06
CA ASP A 139 10.67 1.36 7.76
C ASP A 139 9.70 0.83 8.83
N ARG A 140 8.63 1.61 9.04
CA ARG A 140 7.55 1.31 9.98
C ARG A 140 6.21 1.56 9.32
N ILE A 141 5.22 0.77 9.72
CA ILE A 141 3.84 0.97 9.26
C ILE A 141 3.20 1.98 10.20
N ARG A 142 2.70 3.09 9.65
CA ARG A 142 1.73 3.94 10.34
C ARG A 142 0.37 3.29 10.19
N VAL A 143 -0.39 3.21 11.28
CA VAL A 143 -1.79 2.79 11.26
C VAL A 143 -2.60 3.89 11.94
N VAL A 144 -3.65 4.36 11.27
CA VAL A 144 -4.59 5.35 11.79
C VAL A 144 -5.97 4.73 11.89
N ALA A 145 -6.65 4.96 13.02
CA ALA A 145 -8.07 4.65 13.18
C ALA A 145 -8.88 5.94 13.02
N GLY A 146 -9.92 5.90 12.20
CA GLY A 146 -10.45 7.09 11.56
C GLY A 146 -11.15 8.08 12.48
N SER A 147 -11.95 7.63 13.44
CA SER A 147 -12.56 8.55 14.41
C SER A 147 -11.49 9.10 15.36
N VAL A 148 -11.25 10.40 15.24
CA VAL A 148 -10.49 11.21 16.17
C VAL A 148 -11.49 11.97 17.03
N SER A 149 -12.11 11.27 17.97
CA SER A 149 -13.08 11.87 18.87
C SER A 149 -12.40 12.54 20.06
N SER A 150 -12.97 13.65 20.52
CA SER A 150 -12.59 14.35 21.76
C SER A 150 -12.70 13.51 23.04
N ASP A 151 -13.12 12.25 22.93
CA ASP A 151 -13.15 11.25 24.00
C ASP A 151 -11.78 10.63 24.33
N GLY A 152 -10.73 10.99 23.57
CA GLY A 152 -9.36 10.56 23.83
C GLY A 152 -9.03 9.14 23.35
N LEU A 153 -9.85 8.56 22.46
CA LEU A 153 -9.58 7.25 21.88
C LEU A 153 -8.28 7.23 21.07
N GLN A 154 -7.55 6.11 21.20
CA GLN A 154 -6.26 5.91 20.55
C GLN A 154 -6.45 5.74 19.04
N ASN A 155 -5.73 6.52 18.23
CA ASN A 155 -5.95 6.54 16.78
C ASN A 155 -4.67 6.66 15.95
N ASN A 156 -3.50 6.63 16.59
CA ASN A 156 -2.22 6.83 15.93
C ASN A 156 -1.23 5.75 16.40
N PHE A 157 -0.96 4.75 15.56
CA PHE A 157 -0.18 3.58 15.93
C PHE A 157 1.01 3.38 14.99
N ARG A 158 2.09 2.80 15.51
CA ARG A 158 3.21 2.30 14.71
C ARG A 158 3.34 0.80 14.88
N VAL A 159 3.43 0.08 13.76
CA VAL A 159 3.60 -1.38 13.72
C VAL A 159 4.94 -1.70 13.04
N ASP A 160 5.65 -2.70 13.57
CA ASP A 160 6.89 -3.19 13.00
C ASP A 160 6.58 -4.21 11.89
N PRO A 161 6.98 -3.96 10.63
CA PRO A 161 6.62 -4.83 9.52
C PRO A 161 7.34 -6.18 9.48
N ASN A 162 8.40 -6.37 10.29
CA ASN A 162 9.13 -7.62 10.35
C ASN A 162 8.56 -8.56 11.41
N THR A 163 8.05 -7.99 12.51
CA THR A 163 7.52 -8.77 13.64
C THR A 163 6.00 -8.74 13.74
N GLY A 164 5.32 -7.81 13.06
CA GLY A 164 3.87 -7.60 13.16
C GLY A 164 3.42 -7.07 14.52
N ALA A 165 4.37 -6.67 15.38
CA ALA A 165 4.08 -6.16 16.72
C ALA A 165 3.86 -4.64 16.71
N LEU A 166 3.04 -4.17 17.64
CA LEU A 166 2.93 -2.74 17.93
C LEU A 166 4.27 -2.23 18.47
N VAL A 167 4.81 -1.20 17.83
CA VAL A 167 5.97 -0.46 18.32
C VAL A 167 5.53 0.53 19.38
N LEU A 168 4.54 1.35 19.07
CA LEU A 168 4.01 2.35 19.97
C LEU A 168 2.60 2.79 19.57
N THR A 169 1.80 3.16 20.56
CA THR A 169 0.67 4.07 20.39
C THR A 169 1.19 5.49 20.55
N ASP A 170 1.24 6.24 19.44
CA ASP A 170 1.71 7.62 19.40
C ASP A 170 0.64 8.59 19.93
N THR A 171 0.98 9.87 20.01
CA THR A 171 0.03 10.91 20.41
C THR A 171 -1.18 10.90 19.47
N ASN A 172 -2.38 10.93 20.07
CA ASN A 172 -3.62 10.97 19.32
C ASN A 172 -3.64 12.14 18.34
N LEU A 173 -4.27 11.91 17.20
CA LEU A 173 -4.43 12.90 16.17
C LEU A 173 -5.25 14.09 16.69
N ALA A 174 -4.91 15.30 16.26
CA ALA A 174 -5.69 16.52 16.50
C ALA A 174 -5.24 17.63 15.55
N PHE A 175 -6.17 18.45 15.05
CA PHE A 175 -5.82 19.66 14.32
C PHE A 175 -4.96 20.58 15.18
N ALA A 176 -3.88 21.09 14.60
CA ALA A 176 -2.90 21.92 15.31
C ALA A 176 -3.48 23.27 15.72
N THR A 177 -2.93 23.89 16.77
CA THR A 177 -3.31 25.25 17.15
C THR A 177 -3.04 26.23 16.01
N GLY A 178 -4.07 26.99 15.62
CA GLY A 178 -4.00 27.93 14.50
C GLY A 178 -4.41 27.33 13.14
N ASP A 179 -4.65 26.03 13.08
CA ASP A 179 -5.28 25.38 11.93
C ASP A 179 -6.76 25.81 11.80
N PRO A 180 -7.32 25.97 10.58
CA PRO A 180 -8.72 26.36 10.41
C PRO A 180 -9.73 25.38 11.03
N GLN A 181 -9.36 24.11 11.19
CA GLN A 181 -10.17 23.04 11.78
C GLN A 181 -9.80 22.78 13.25
N PHE A 182 -9.00 23.65 13.88
CA PHE A 182 -8.64 23.52 15.30
C PHE A 182 -9.86 23.39 16.21
N GLY A 183 -9.83 22.39 17.09
CA GLY A 183 -10.89 22.11 18.07
C GLY A 183 -12.04 21.25 17.54
N PHE A 184 -12.02 20.86 16.27
CA PHE A 184 -12.94 19.86 15.73
C PHE A 184 -12.32 18.46 15.75
N ASP A 185 -13.19 17.47 15.83
CA ASP A 185 -12.83 16.05 15.72
C ASP A 185 -12.51 15.73 14.26
N ALA A 186 -11.35 15.11 14.02
CA ALA A 186 -10.95 14.67 12.70
C ALA A 186 -11.56 13.28 12.38
N GLN A 187 -11.81 13.02 11.11
CA GLN A 187 -12.23 11.71 10.62
C GLN A 187 -11.33 11.26 9.47
N ILE A 188 -10.19 10.66 9.81
CA ILE A 188 -9.19 10.25 8.82
C ILE A 188 -9.62 8.95 8.13
N ILE A 189 -9.78 8.97 6.81
CA ILE A 189 -10.24 7.81 6.03
C ILE A 189 -9.21 7.29 5.03
N GLY A 190 -8.07 7.96 4.90
CA GLY A 190 -6.94 7.53 4.08
C GLY A 190 -5.67 8.25 4.51
N ILE A 191 -4.54 7.54 4.46
CA ILE A 191 -3.21 8.12 4.68
C ILE A 191 -2.25 7.60 3.61
N ALA A 192 -1.24 8.41 3.26
CA ALA A 192 -0.18 7.99 2.34
C ALA A 192 1.11 8.78 2.59
N TYR A 193 2.27 8.10 2.60
CA TYR A 193 3.57 8.75 2.67
C TYR A 193 4.11 9.09 1.29
N THR A 194 4.74 10.27 1.18
CA THR A 194 5.57 10.60 0.02
C THR A 194 6.88 9.80 0.02
N ASN A 195 7.55 9.77 -1.15
CA ASN A 195 8.87 9.17 -1.33
C ASN A 195 8.90 7.68 -0.96
N ASN A 196 7.86 6.91 -1.33
CA ASN A 196 7.73 5.48 -1.08
C ASN A 196 8.74 4.64 -1.89
N VAL A 197 10.04 4.88 -1.65
CA VAL A 197 11.21 4.30 -2.32
C VAL A 197 12.24 3.82 -1.29
N VAL A 198 13.07 2.86 -1.68
CA VAL A 198 14.17 2.37 -0.84
C VAL A 198 15.18 3.49 -0.58
N GLY A 199 15.55 3.68 0.69
CA GLY A 199 16.58 4.65 1.07
C GLY A 199 16.09 6.11 1.08
N ALA A 200 14.77 6.34 1.11
CA ALA A 200 14.22 7.67 1.33
C ALA A 200 14.82 8.31 2.59
N THR A 201 15.23 9.58 2.50
CA THR A 201 15.80 10.34 3.62
C THR A 201 14.80 11.29 4.27
N GLU A 202 13.70 11.59 3.59
CA GLU A 202 12.62 12.46 4.04
C GLU A 202 11.27 11.93 3.56
N THR A 203 10.23 12.14 4.37
CA THR A 203 8.84 11.72 4.09
C THR A 203 7.85 12.73 4.65
N THR A 204 6.74 12.92 3.95
CA THR A 204 5.55 13.63 4.46
C THR A 204 4.40 12.63 4.54
N LEU A 205 3.68 12.60 5.67
CA LEU A 205 2.44 11.84 5.78
C LEU A 205 1.27 12.73 5.40
N TYR A 206 0.61 12.40 4.29
CA TYR A 206 -0.65 13.01 3.92
C TYR A 206 -1.82 12.19 4.46
N ALA A 207 -2.94 12.87 4.70
CA ALA A 207 -4.17 12.27 5.18
C ALA A 207 -5.37 12.90 4.49
N TRP A 208 -6.44 12.12 4.36
CA TRP A 208 -7.75 12.61 3.93
C TRP A 208 -8.70 12.61 5.11
N ASP A 209 -9.20 13.79 5.47
CA ASP A 209 -10.22 13.96 6.49
C ASP A 209 -11.60 13.99 5.83
N TYR A 210 -12.49 13.09 6.21
CA TYR A 210 -13.84 12.97 5.68
C TYR A 210 -14.79 14.06 6.19
N GLN A 211 -14.63 14.48 7.45
CA GLN A 211 -15.56 15.39 8.11
C GLN A 211 -15.58 16.76 7.41
N PHE A 212 -14.42 17.22 6.96
CA PHE A 212 -14.25 18.47 6.23
C PHE A 212 -13.93 18.27 4.74
N ASP A 213 -13.78 17.02 4.31
CA ASP A 213 -13.37 16.61 2.97
C ASP A 213 -12.07 17.28 2.48
N ILE A 214 -11.07 17.31 3.36
CA ILE A 214 -9.82 18.05 3.12
C ILE A 214 -8.63 17.12 2.94
N LEU A 215 -7.68 17.59 2.13
CA LEU A 215 -6.33 17.06 2.15
C LEU A 215 -5.58 17.74 3.30
N ALA A 216 -4.94 16.94 4.14
CA ALA A 216 -4.15 17.40 5.28
C ALA A 216 -2.81 16.67 5.33
N THR A 217 -1.90 17.15 6.20
CA THR A 217 -0.73 16.39 6.63
C THR A 217 -0.83 16.02 8.11
N ILE A 218 -0.29 14.87 8.47
CA ILE A 218 -0.06 14.49 9.87
C ILE A 218 1.43 14.73 10.15
N GLY A 219 1.73 15.74 10.96
CA GLY A 219 3.06 16.33 11.08
C GLY A 219 3.37 17.33 9.97
N SER A 220 4.59 17.87 10.00
CA SER A 220 5.08 18.85 9.04
C SER A 220 5.50 18.20 7.72
N ILE A 221 5.55 18.99 6.64
CA ILE A 221 6.23 18.61 5.39
C ILE A 221 7.65 18.13 5.71
N ASN A 222 8.05 17.01 5.10
CA ASN A 222 9.33 16.32 5.32
C ASN A 222 9.55 15.85 6.78
N GLY A 223 8.49 15.80 7.60
CA GLY A 223 8.50 15.27 8.96
C GLY A 223 9.16 16.17 10.01
N THR A 224 9.52 17.41 9.65
CA THR A 224 10.24 18.36 10.52
C THR A 224 9.60 19.76 10.45
N PRO A 225 9.44 20.49 11.58
CA PRO A 225 9.88 20.15 12.94
C PRO A 225 9.00 19.11 13.66
N GLN A 226 7.82 18.81 13.15
CA GLN A 226 6.88 17.92 13.81
C GLN A 226 6.74 16.62 13.04
N SER A 227 7.19 15.52 13.65
CA SER A 227 6.97 14.20 13.07
C SER A 227 5.50 13.77 13.24
N PRO A 228 5.01 12.84 12.41
CA PRO A 228 3.67 12.26 12.58
C PRO A 228 3.40 11.63 13.96
N ASN A 229 4.44 11.25 14.69
CA ASN A 229 4.32 10.68 16.04
C ASN A 229 3.70 11.69 17.04
N GLY A 230 3.79 12.98 16.76
CA GLY A 230 3.21 14.04 17.60
C GLY A 230 1.71 14.25 17.37
N GLY A 231 1.10 13.59 16.38
CA GLY A 231 -0.34 13.59 16.13
C GLY A 231 -0.94 14.90 15.58
N GLN A 232 -0.14 15.95 15.35
CA GLN A 232 -0.70 17.20 14.85
C GLN A 232 -1.10 17.10 13.38
N ILE A 233 -2.34 17.52 13.07
CA ILE A 233 -2.88 17.61 11.71
C ILE A 233 -2.83 19.06 11.23
N PHE A 234 -2.42 19.26 9.98
CA PHE A 234 -2.41 20.55 9.29
C PHE A 234 -3.19 20.48 7.99
N THR A 235 -4.17 21.35 7.82
CA THR A 235 -4.95 21.47 6.61
C THR A 235 -4.08 21.99 5.47
N VAL A 236 -4.02 21.24 4.37
CA VAL A 236 -3.32 21.64 3.14
C VAL A 236 -4.28 22.39 2.22
N HIS A 237 -5.47 21.82 2.02
CA HIS A 237 -6.46 22.41 1.13
C HIS A 237 -7.87 21.95 1.48
N ASP A 238 -8.81 22.90 1.45
CA ASP A 238 -10.25 22.67 1.51
C ASP A 238 -10.83 22.77 0.10
N PRO A 239 -11.09 21.64 -0.58
CA PRO A 239 -11.61 21.69 -1.93
C PRO A 239 -13.10 22.11 -1.96
N GLY A 240 -13.80 22.18 -0.81
CA GLY A 240 -15.27 22.12 -0.70
C GLY A 240 -15.74 20.66 -0.51
N ALA A 241 -16.92 20.41 0.07
CA ALA A 241 -17.36 19.03 0.35
C ALA A 241 -17.77 18.24 -0.90
N PHE A 242 -17.13 17.10 -1.18
CA PHE A 242 -17.31 16.20 -2.34
C PHE A 242 -17.51 14.70 -2.03
N ILE A 243 -17.28 14.25 -0.79
CA ILE A 243 -17.45 12.83 -0.42
C ILE A 243 -18.72 12.65 0.41
N VAL A 244 -19.67 11.90 -0.15
CA VAL A 244 -21.00 11.67 0.44
C VAL A 244 -21.08 10.45 1.37
N THR A 245 -20.04 9.63 1.42
CA THR A 245 -19.95 8.45 2.31
C THR A 245 -18.53 8.26 2.81
N SER A 246 -18.36 7.99 4.11
CA SER A 246 -17.05 7.68 4.72
C SER A 246 -16.53 6.28 4.33
N SER A 247 -17.31 5.50 3.57
CA SER A 247 -16.95 4.17 3.10
C SER A 247 -16.30 4.25 1.70
N GLY A 248 -14.98 4.11 1.62
CA GLY A 248 -14.29 3.84 0.35
C GLY A 248 -13.59 5.04 -0.27
N LEU A 249 -12.51 5.46 0.39
CA LEU A 249 -11.45 6.25 -0.23
C LEU A 249 -10.18 5.40 -0.23
N GLY A 250 -9.75 4.96 -1.41
CA GLY A 250 -8.37 4.49 -1.57
C GLY A 250 -7.48 5.69 -1.85
N MET A 251 -6.36 5.80 -1.15
CA MET A 251 -5.38 6.86 -1.38
C MET A 251 -3.98 6.28 -1.26
N ASP A 252 -3.13 6.58 -2.25
CA ASP A 252 -1.70 6.27 -2.16
C ASP A 252 -0.88 7.27 -3.00
N ILE A 253 0.38 7.44 -2.65
CA ILE A 253 1.34 8.32 -3.33
C ILE A 253 2.44 7.47 -3.94
N SER A 254 2.55 7.53 -5.28
CA SER A 254 3.61 6.83 -5.98
C SER A 254 4.99 7.29 -5.51
N GLY A 255 5.83 6.34 -5.07
CA GLY A 255 7.25 6.59 -4.84
C GLY A 255 8.03 6.93 -6.12
N ALA A 256 7.56 6.48 -7.29
CA ALA A 256 8.25 6.69 -8.57
C ALA A 256 7.94 8.06 -9.20
N THR A 257 6.73 8.57 -9.03
CA THR A 257 6.26 9.80 -9.70
C THR A 257 5.88 10.91 -8.74
N GLY A 258 5.67 10.61 -7.45
CA GLY A 258 5.11 11.54 -6.47
C GLY A 258 3.63 11.87 -6.70
N ILE A 259 2.96 11.19 -7.64
CA ILE A 259 1.54 11.39 -7.91
C ILE A 259 0.73 10.78 -6.76
N CYS A 260 -0.12 11.59 -6.14
CA CYS A 260 -1.15 11.11 -5.24
C CYS A 260 -2.36 10.65 -6.05
N TYR A 261 -2.64 9.36 -5.99
CA TYR A 261 -3.85 8.75 -6.54
C TYR A 261 -4.92 8.67 -5.47
N VAL A 262 -6.17 8.88 -5.86
CA VAL A 262 -7.33 8.71 -4.99
C VAL A 262 -8.45 8.01 -5.77
N ALA A 263 -9.07 7.00 -5.16
CA ALA A 263 -10.21 6.27 -5.67
C ALA A 263 -11.44 6.55 -4.80
N HIS A 264 -12.42 7.27 -5.35
CA HIS A 264 -13.70 7.58 -4.66
C HIS A 264 -14.82 7.89 -5.65
N ASN A 265 -16.08 7.91 -5.19
CA ASN A 265 -17.24 8.33 -6.01
C ASN A 265 -17.30 9.86 -6.16
N LEU A 266 -18.02 10.36 -7.19
CA LEU A 266 -18.43 11.77 -7.27
C LEU A 266 -19.69 12.01 -6.41
N ASP A 267 -19.88 13.25 -5.97
CA ASP A 267 -21.11 13.74 -5.34
C ASP A 267 -22.40 13.28 -6.01
N GLY A 268 -23.34 12.81 -5.20
CA GLY A 268 -24.75 12.67 -5.58
C GLY A 268 -25.05 11.69 -6.72
N GLN A 269 -24.05 10.96 -7.22
CA GLN A 269 -24.19 10.03 -8.32
C GLN A 269 -24.08 8.59 -7.84
N THR A 270 -25.01 7.75 -8.26
CA THR A 270 -24.94 6.27 -8.21
C THR A 270 -23.91 5.69 -9.20
N ALA A 271 -22.92 6.50 -9.59
CA ALA A 271 -21.91 6.16 -10.60
C ALA A 271 -20.78 5.32 -9.99
N ASN A 272 -20.07 4.60 -10.85
CA ASN A 272 -18.89 3.82 -10.48
C ASN A 272 -17.82 4.69 -9.81
N VAL A 273 -17.04 4.07 -8.90
CA VAL A 273 -15.82 4.66 -8.36
C VAL A 273 -14.92 5.12 -9.50
N ARG A 274 -14.23 6.24 -9.32
CA ARG A 274 -13.26 6.74 -10.32
C ARG A 274 -11.90 6.91 -9.68
N LEU A 275 -10.87 6.67 -10.48
CA LEU A 275 -9.48 6.99 -10.14
C LEU A 275 -9.20 8.44 -10.52
N ARG A 276 -8.53 9.16 -9.63
CA ARG A 276 -8.15 10.56 -9.80
C ARG A 276 -6.76 10.81 -9.25
N THR A 277 -6.17 11.94 -9.62
CA THR A 277 -5.00 12.47 -8.93
C THR A 277 -5.37 13.64 -8.04
N ARG A 278 -4.60 13.85 -6.97
CA ARG A 278 -4.63 15.05 -6.14
C ARG A 278 -3.27 15.74 -6.17
N ASN A 279 -3.29 17.05 -6.34
CA ASN A 279 -2.09 17.85 -6.16
C ASN A 279 -1.81 18.03 -4.66
N LEU A 280 -0.65 17.58 -4.20
CA LEU A 280 -0.27 17.59 -2.79
C LEU A 280 0.02 18.99 -2.21
N ALA A 281 0.15 20.02 -3.06
CA ALA A 281 0.39 21.39 -2.63
C ALA A 281 -0.90 22.23 -2.55
N ASN A 282 -1.92 21.89 -3.35
CA ASN A 282 -3.13 22.73 -3.48
C ASN A 282 -4.43 21.94 -3.67
N GLY A 283 -4.46 20.63 -3.43
CA GLY A 283 -5.67 19.81 -3.48
C GLY A 283 -6.32 19.63 -4.86
N THR A 284 -5.80 20.26 -5.92
CA THR A 284 -6.41 20.23 -7.27
C THR A 284 -6.58 18.79 -7.74
N GLN A 285 -7.78 18.46 -8.20
CA GLN A 285 -8.14 17.14 -8.70
C GLN A 285 -7.92 17.02 -10.20
N THR A 286 -7.51 15.84 -10.68
CA THR A 286 -7.65 15.48 -12.10
C THR A 286 -8.28 14.10 -12.21
N ASP A 287 -9.31 13.95 -13.05
CA ASP A 287 -10.01 12.68 -13.26
C ASP A 287 -9.24 11.81 -14.26
N LEU A 288 -8.97 10.55 -13.90
CA LEU A 288 -8.27 9.57 -14.75
C LEU A 288 -9.21 8.54 -15.38
N GLY A 289 -10.41 8.38 -14.83
CA GLY A 289 -11.46 7.52 -15.39
C GLY A 289 -12.16 6.66 -14.36
N ALA A 290 -13.26 6.03 -14.79
CA ALA A 290 -14.08 5.18 -13.93
C ALA A 290 -13.56 3.73 -13.90
N PHE A 291 -13.71 3.08 -12.74
CA PHE A 291 -13.62 1.63 -12.62
C PHE A 291 -14.84 0.95 -13.27
N PRO A 292 -14.75 -0.36 -13.59
CA PRO A 292 -15.89 -1.12 -14.09
C PRO A 292 -17.10 -1.07 -13.17
N ALA A 293 -18.30 -1.19 -13.74
CA ALA A 293 -19.52 -1.22 -12.95
C ALA A 293 -19.49 -2.33 -11.89
N GLY A 294 -19.85 -1.97 -10.66
CA GLY A 294 -19.83 -2.87 -9.51
C GLY A 294 -18.46 -3.14 -8.89
N SER A 295 -17.38 -2.52 -9.40
CA SER A 295 -16.07 -2.50 -8.75
C SER A 295 -16.02 -1.33 -7.78
N ASN A 296 -16.33 -1.58 -6.51
CA ASN A 296 -16.12 -0.59 -5.46
C ASN A 296 -14.70 -0.75 -4.91
N ILE A 297 -13.90 0.32 -4.95
CA ILE A 297 -12.55 0.34 -4.39
C ILE A 297 -12.61 0.88 -2.97
N HIS A 298 -12.11 0.10 -2.02
CA HIS A 298 -11.99 0.47 -0.62
C HIS A 298 -10.64 1.09 -0.29
N ASP A 299 -9.58 0.52 -0.86
CA ASP A 299 -8.20 0.94 -0.64
C ASP A 299 -7.38 0.75 -1.93
N ILE A 300 -6.29 1.48 -2.10
CA ILE A 300 -5.34 1.32 -3.22
C ILE A 300 -3.91 1.37 -2.73
N SER A 301 -3.01 0.70 -3.44
CA SER A 301 -1.58 0.85 -3.26
C SER A 301 -0.87 0.72 -4.61
N VAL A 302 -0.09 1.72 -4.96
CA VAL A 302 0.75 1.83 -6.14
C VAL A 302 1.90 0.85 -5.96
N ARG A 303 2.01 -0.11 -6.87
CA ARG A 303 3.14 -1.03 -6.85
C ARG A 303 4.43 -0.23 -7.04
N PRO A 304 5.37 -0.27 -6.09
CA PRO A 304 6.66 0.37 -6.26
C PRO A 304 7.29 -0.16 -7.54
N THR A 305 7.90 0.73 -8.32
CA THR A 305 8.81 0.28 -9.37
C THR A 305 10.02 -0.31 -8.64
N VAL A 306 9.97 -1.61 -8.34
CA VAL A 306 11.16 -2.31 -7.88
C VAL A 306 12.17 -2.13 -9.00
N THR A 307 13.20 -1.35 -8.73
CA THR A 307 14.35 -1.31 -9.62
C THR A 307 15.07 -2.63 -9.36
N ALA A 308 14.51 -3.73 -9.86
CA ALA A 308 15.17 -5.01 -9.78
C ALA A 308 16.36 -4.98 -10.72
N SER A 309 17.53 -4.80 -10.13
CA SER A 309 18.77 -5.42 -10.61
C SER A 309 19.74 -5.38 -9.44
N GLY A 310 20.10 -6.56 -8.93
CA GLY A 310 21.25 -6.66 -8.04
C GLY A 310 21.32 -7.88 -7.15
N VAL A 311 20.20 -8.45 -6.69
CA VAL A 311 20.29 -9.58 -5.76
C VAL A 311 20.43 -10.92 -6.47
N THR A 312 21.32 -11.72 -5.92
CA THR A 312 21.71 -13.02 -6.43
C THR A 312 21.16 -14.11 -5.53
N LEU A 313 20.68 -15.19 -6.14
CA LEU A 313 20.41 -16.44 -5.45
C LEU A 313 21.38 -17.48 -5.98
N SER A 314 22.11 -18.14 -5.10
CA SER A 314 23.07 -19.17 -5.47
C SER A 314 23.02 -20.37 -4.53
N GLY A 315 23.51 -21.50 -5.02
CA GLY A 315 23.60 -22.72 -4.25
C GLY A 315 24.20 -23.87 -5.05
N ARG A 316 24.02 -25.07 -4.52
CA ARG A 316 24.60 -26.30 -5.05
C ARG A 316 23.60 -27.44 -5.11
N VAL A 317 23.62 -28.18 -6.21
CA VAL A 317 22.88 -29.43 -6.38
C VAL A 317 23.84 -30.61 -6.22
N ALA A 318 23.57 -31.53 -5.28
CA ALA A 318 24.48 -32.63 -4.94
C ALA A 318 23.77 -33.92 -4.50
N LEU A 319 24.52 -35.03 -4.43
CA LEU A 319 24.04 -36.33 -3.91
C LEU A 319 23.92 -36.38 -2.37
N GLY A 320 24.16 -35.26 -1.69
CA GLY A 320 24.16 -35.13 -0.23
C GLY A 320 25.07 -33.98 0.21
N PRO A 321 25.08 -33.61 1.49
CA PRO A 321 25.85 -32.47 2.00
C PRO A 321 27.34 -32.54 1.67
N GLN A 322 27.94 -33.71 1.89
CA GLN A 322 29.34 -34.02 1.55
C GLN A 322 29.46 -34.78 0.21
N GLY A 323 28.34 -34.91 -0.52
CA GLY A 323 28.25 -35.73 -1.72
C GLY A 323 28.82 -35.03 -2.95
N ARG A 324 29.04 -35.82 -4.02
CA ARG A 324 29.44 -35.28 -5.32
C ARG A 324 28.36 -34.33 -5.87
N GLY A 325 28.81 -33.20 -6.41
CA GLY A 325 27.94 -32.23 -7.08
C GLY A 325 27.43 -32.76 -8.42
N ILE A 326 26.17 -32.46 -8.73
CA ILE A 326 25.49 -32.95 -9.92
C ILE A 326 25.47 -31.84 -10.96
N THR A 327 26.23 -32.03 -12.04
CA THR A 327 26.40 -31.07 -13.14
C THR A 327 25.36 -31.29 -14.24
N ASN A 328 25.10 -30.29 -15.08
CA ASN A 328 24.17 -30.36 -16.21
C ASN A 328 22.73 -30.69 -15.81
N VAL A 329 22.30 -30.21 -14.64
CA VAL A 329 20.91 -30.28 -14.18
C VAL A 329 20.31 -28.88 -14.28
N VAL A 330 19.06 -28.81 -14.74
CA VAL A 330 18.34 -27.55 -14.85
C VAL A 330 17.81 -27.17 -13.48
N VAL A 331 18.14 -25.96 -13.03
CA VAL A 331 17.50 -25.32 -11.88
C VAL A 331 16.59 -24.25 -12.43
N SER A 332 15.34 -24.24 -11.97
CA SER A 332 14.33 -23.27 -12.34
C SER A 332 13.97 -22.43 -11.12
N ILE A 333 13.89 -21.12 -11.30
CA ILE A 333 13.34 -20.20 -10.31
C ILE A 333 12.08 -19.58 -10.89
N THR A 334 11.00 -19.61 -10.12
CA THR A 334 9.71 -19.02 -10.48
C THR A 334 9.39 -17.90 -9.50
N ASP A 335 9.15 -16.70 -10.02
CA ASP A 335 8.75 -15.55 -9.20
C ASP A 335 7.25 -15.60 -8.83
N SER A 336 6.81 -14.63 -8.02
CA SER A 336 5.41 -14.50 -7.60
C SER A 336 4.45 -14.23 -8.75
N ASN A 337 4.93 -13.70 -9.87
CA ASN A 337 4.15 -13.43 -11.10
C ASN A 337 4.09 -14.67 -12.02
N GLY A 338 4.71 -15.79 -11.63
CA GLY A 338 4.77 -17.01 -12.43
C GLY A 338 5.82 -16.99 -13.54
N VAL A 339 6.69 -15.98 -13.60
CA VAL A 339 7.77 -15.90 -14.58
C VAL A 339 8.86 -16.90 -14.18
N VAL A 340 9.22 -17.78 -15.12
CA VAL A 340 10.22 -18.82 -14.90
C VAL A 340 11.54 -18.43 -15.54
N ARG A 341 12.61 -18.45 -14.75
CA ARG A 341 14.00 -18.37 -15.23
C ARG A 341 14.72 -19.68 -14.98
N ASN A 342 15.61 -20.06 -15.90
CA ASN A 342 16.35 -21.31 -15.84
C ASN A 342 17.86 -21.06 -15.86
N THR A 343 18.60 -21.86 -15.10
CA THR A 343 20.05 -21.97 -15.20
C THR A 343 20.44 -23.46 -15.20
N THR A 344 21.68 -23.76 -15.59
CA THR A 344 22.20 -25.12 -15.59
C THR A 344 23.37 -25.23 -14.64
N THR A 345 23.39 -26.27 -13.80
CA THR A 345 24.47 -26.48 -12.84
C THR A 345 25.81 -26.70 -13.53
N ARG A 346 26.84 -25.99 -13.06
CA ARG A 346 28.23 -26.09 -13.53
C ARG A 346 29.01 -27.12 -12.72
N LYS A 347 30.33 -27.22 -12.96
CA LYS A 347 31.26 -28.10 -12.21
C LYS A 347 31.05 -27.93 -10.70
N GLY A 348 30.98 -29.05 -9.99
CA GLY A 348 30.71 -29.05 -8.55
C GLY A 348 29.22 -28.93 -8.18
N GLY A 349 28.32 -28.84 -9.16
CA GLY A 349 26.87 -28.73 -8.94
C GLY A 349 26.38 -27.31 -8.67
N LEU A 350 27.23 -26.30 -8.87
CA LEU A 350 26.94 -24.91 -8.54
C LEU A 350 25.97 -24.27 -9.54
N TYR A 351 25.08 -23.42 -9.05
CA TYR A 351 24.17 -22.62 -9.85
C TYR A 351 24.00 -21.21 -9.25
N SER A 352 23.62 -20.26 -10.09
CA SER A 352 23.26 -18.90 -9.68
C SER A 352 22.16 -18.33 -10.57
N PHE A 353 21.37 -17.44 -9.97
CA PHE A 353 20.47 -16.51 -10.64
C PHE A 353 20.86 -15.10 -10.23
N GLU A 354 20.96 -14.22 -11.21
CA GLU A 354 21.32 -12.81 -11.04
C GLU A 354 20.11 -11.95 -11.40
N ASP A 355 20.15 -10.68 -11.02
CA ASP A 355 19.08 -9.71 -11.29
C ASP A 355 17.71 -10.22 -10.86
N LEU A 356 17.63 -10.80 -9.66
CA LEU A 356 16.36 -11.15 -9.06
C LEU A 356 15.73 -9.91 -8.42
N GLU A 357 14.39 -9.84 -8.45
CA GLU A 357 13.65 -8.79 -7.73
C GLU A 357 13.73 -9.06 -6.23
N THR A 358 14.14 -8.05 -5.46
CA THR A 358 14.15 -8.09 -4.00
C THR A 358 12.73 -8.13 -3.44
N GLY A 359 12.61 -8.84 -2.33
CA GLY A 359 11.42 -9.13 -1.55
C GLY A 359 10.32 -9.92 -2.26
N GLY A 360 10.60 -10.49 -3.43
CA GLY A 360 9.76 -11.55 -3.99
C GLY A 360 9.87 -12.87 -3.22
N SER A 361 8.78 -13.63 -3.20
CA SER A 361 8.81 -15.06 -2.89
C SER A 361 9.11 -15.84 -4.17
N TYR A 362 10.10 -16.72 -4.11
CA TYR A 362 10.51 -17.55 -5.24
C TYR A 362 10.37 -19.02 -4.93
N ILE A 363 9.92 -19.79 -5.92
CA ILE A 363 9.96 -21.24 -5.88
C ILE A 363 11.16 -21.70 -6.71
N VAL A 364 12.11 -22.35 -6.07
CA VAL A 364 13.28 -22.95 -6.73
C VAL A 364 13.06 -24.45 -6.86
N THR A 365 13.23 -24.97 -8.08
CA THR A 365 13.08 -26.39 -8.40
C THR A 365 14.27 -26.91 -9.19
N VAL A 366 14.53 -28.21 -9.06
CA VAL A 366 15.63 -28.88 -9.76
C VAL A 366 15.07 -30.02 -10.60
N ARG A 367 15.31 -29.98 -11.91
CA ARG A 367 14.85 -31.01 -12.86
C ARG A 367 16.02 -31.86 -13.33
N SER A 368 16.04 -33.11 -12.88
CA SER A 368 17.00 -34.15 -13.29
C SER A 368 16.29 -35.35 -13.90
N ARG A 369 16.96 -36.06 -14.83
CA ARG A 369 16.46 -37.33 -15.39
C ARG A 369 16.68 -38.53 -14.45
N LYS A 370 17.60 -38.40 -13.48
CA LYS A 370 18.09 -39.52 -12.65
C LYS A 370 17.76 -39.40 -11.17
N TYR A 371 17.45 -38.19 -10.70
CA TYR A 371 17.31 -37.89 -9.27
C TYR A 371 16.08 -37.01 -9.06
N SER A 372 15.44 -37.17 -7.91
CA SER A 372 14.36 -36.31 -7.45
C SER A 372 14.87 -35.31 -6.39
N PHE A 373 14.25 -34.14 -6.36
CA PHE A 373 14.56 -33.08 -5.41
C PHE A 373 13.26 -32.42 -4.96
N SER A 374 13.18 -32.07 -3.67
CA SER A 374 12.06 -31.30 -3.14
C SER A 374 12.19 -29.82 -3.55
N PRO A 375 11.14 -29.18 -4.07
CA PRO A 375 11.11 -27.73 -4.28
C PRO A 375 11.42 -26.96 -2.99
N ARG A 376 12.02 -25.78 -3.13
CA ARG A 376 12.24 -24.86 -2.02
C ARG A 376 11.54 -23.54 -2.29
N VAL A 377 10.88 -22.99 -1.27
CA VAL A 377 10.36 -21.62 -1.29
C VAL A 377 11.39 -20.73 -0.60
N VAL A 378 11.76 -19.63 -1.23
CA VAL A 378 12.78 -18.69 -0.74
C VAL A 378 12.23 -17.28 -0.80
N GLN A 379 12.33 -16.56 0.31
CA GLN A 379 12.02 -15.13 0.37
C GLN A 379 13.34 -14.37 0.16
N LEU A 380 13.39 -13.53 -0.86
CA LEU A 380 14.65 -12.98 -1.34
C LEU A 380 14.81 -11.51 -0.93
N PHE A 381 15.30 -11.21 0.28
CA PHE A 381 15.45 -9.82 0.73
C PHE A 381 16.84 -9.20 0.41
N ASP A 382 17.84 -10.05 0.18
CA ASP A 382 19.22 -9.69 -0.17
C ASP A 382 19.83 -10.87 -0.96
N ASN A 383 21.12 -10.79 -1.29
CA ASN A 383 21.91 -11.90 -1.80
C ASN A 383 21.82 -13.12 -0.89
N LEU A 384 21.42 -14.25 -1.46
CA LEU A 384 21.33 -15.53 -0.78
C LEU A 384 22.27 -16.55 -1.40
N SER A 385 23.13 -17.12 -0.57
CA SER A 385 23.97 -18.29 -0.89
C SER A 385 23.43 -19.55 -0.20
N ASP A 386 24.02 -20.70 -0.54
CA ASP A 386 23.79 -21.97 0.14
C ASP A 386 22.34 -22.46 0.07
N ILE A 387 21.62 -22.06 -0.98
CA ILE A 387 20.32 -22.63 -1.32
C ILE A 387 20.53 -24.00 -1.99
N ASP A 388 20.99 -24.96 -1.20
CA ASP A 388 21.38 -26.28 -1.69
C ASP A 388 20.18 -27.22 -1.89
N PHE A 389 20.35 -28.13 -2.85
CA PHE A 389 19.45 -29.24 -3.13
C PHE A 389 20.20 -30.56 -3.05
N PHE A 390 19.71 -31.46 -2.23
CA PHE A 390 20.23 -32.82 -2.11
C PHE A 390 19.26 -33.81 -2.73
N ALA A 391 19.80 -34.75 -3.51
CA ALA A 391 18.99 -35.80 -4.12
C ALA A 391 18.31 -36.60 -3.00
N GLY A 392 16.99 -36.79 -3.13
CA GLY A 392 16.30 -37.79 -2.32
C GLY A 392 16.84 -39.19 -2.67
N GLN A 393 16.91 -40.07 -1.68
CA GLN A 393 17.13 -41.50 -1.94
C GLN A 393 15.98 -42.09 -2.75
#